data_AF-A0A0X3UNR3-F1
#
_entry.id   AF-A0A0X3UNR3-F1
#
_cell.length_a   1.000
_cell.length_b   1.000
_cell.length_c   1.000
_cell.angle_alpha   90.00
_cell.angle_beta   90.00
_cell.angle_gamma   90.00
#
_symmetry.space_group_name_H-M   'P 1'
#
loop_
_entity.id
_entity.type
_entity.pdbx_description
1 polymer ?
#
loop_
_entity_poly.entity_id
_entity_poly.type
_entity_poly.pdbx_seq_one_letter_code
_entity_poly.pdbx_strand_id
1 'polypeptide(L)'
;MEGASKLAGLFALFVLSPGHRVERDEIAAHVWPEGGASDNVISRQLSYLRESLGGRVGRMKSGACSMDLSDSRIDYLISREEAHRARGMNAFARFHGLCGAREKWSPGGPLQGLPGRTFERRRAELREEWGVLMIDCLAAAWEIREDEWLLKETEDFMERFPDNWAYGERIFTTDYWRQLRSPRRRPGK
;
A
#
# COMPACT_ATOMS: atom_id res chain seq x y z
N MET A 1 10.71 25.60 4.82
CA MET A 1 10.87 24.13 4.83
C MET A 1 9.61 23.39 4.32
N GLU A 2 8.75 24.01 3.50
CA GLU A 2 7.50 23.38 3.01
C GLU A 2 7.65 22.64 1.66
N GLY A 3 8.55 23.09 0.77
CA GLY A 3 8.62 22.58 -0.60
C GLY A 3 8.93 21.08 -0.73
N ALA A 4 9.90 20.58 0.03
CA ALA A 4 10.28 19.16 0.00
C ALA A 4 9.15 18.24 0.50
N SER A 5 8.38 18.68 1.51
CA SER A 5 7.23 17.95 2.04
C SER A 5 6.08 17.88 1.03
N LYS A 6 5.83 18.96 0.27
CA LYS A 6 4.81 18.98 -0.79
C LYS A 6 5.17 18.09 -1.98
N LEU A 7 6.44 18.06 -2.40
CA LEU A 7 6.90 17.15 -3.47
C LEU A 7 6.78 15.68 -3.04
N ALA A 8 7.19 15.34 -1.82
CA ALA A 8 7.05 14.00 -1.29
C ALA A 8 5.57 13.59 -1.14
N GLY A 9 4.70 14.50 -0.72
CA GLY A 9 3.25 14.28 -0.68
C GLY A 9 2.65 14.05 -2.07
N LEU A 10 3.06 14.86 -3.06
CA LEU A 10 2.61 14.69 -4.44
C LEU A 10 3.05 13.35 -5.02
N PHE A 11 4.32 12.96 -4.80
CA PHE A 11 4.83 11.65 -5.18
C PHE A 11 4.02 10.51 -4.54
N ALA A 12 3.82 10.57 -3.22
CA ALA A 12 3.01 9.58 -2.51
C ALA A 12 1.57 9.49 -3.07
N LEU A 13 0.96 10.63 -3.41
CA LEU A 13 -0.37 10.65 -4.01
C LEU A 13 -0.40 9.90 -5.35
N PHE A 14 0.59 10.13 -6.23
CA PHE A 14 0.70 9.38 -7.49
C PHE A 14 0.88 7.88 -7.27
N VAL A 15 1.80 7.49 -6.39
CA VAL A 15 2.08 6.07 -6.11
C VAL A 15 0.84 5.33 -5.64
N LEU A 16 0.03 5.96 -4.79
CA LEU A 16 -1.14 5.36 -4.16
C LEU A 16 -2.42 5.46 -5.01
N SER A 17 -2.44 6.31 -6.04
CA SER A 17 -3.62 6.51 -6.86
C SER A 17 -3.74 5.46 -7.97
N PRO A 18 -4.95 4.96 -8.27
CA PRO A 18 -5.17 4.00 -9.34
C PRO A 18 -4.60 4.47 -10.68
N GLY A 19 -3.87 3.59 -11.37
CA GLY A 19 -3.22 3.90 -12.65
C GLY A 19 -2.20 5.02 -12.57
N HIS A 20 -1.73 5.35 -11.35
CA HIS A 20 -0.83 6.46 -11.07
C HIS A 20 -1.29 7.77 -11.68
N ARG A 21 -2.62 7.96 -11.70
CA ARG A 21 -3.28 9.15 -12.21
C ARG A 21 -3.92 9.90 -11.05
N VAL A 22 -3.69 11.20 -11.01
CA VAL A 22 -4.24 12.10 -9.99
C VAL A 22 -4.93 13.27 -10.65
N GLU A 23 -6.05 13.68 -10.09
CA GLU A 23 -6.75 14.87 -10.54
C GLU A 23 -6.20 16.11 -9.86
N ARG A 24 -6.35 17.27 -10.50
CA ARG A 24 -5.89 18.54 -9.95
C ARG A 24 -6.55 18.84 -8.62
N ASP A 25 -7.85 18.59 -8.51
CA ASP A 25 -8.62 18.83 -7.29
C ASP A 25 -8.18 17.87 -6.17
N GLU A 26 -7.83 16.63 -6.52
CA GLU A 26 -7.22 15.68 -5.57
C GLU A 26 -5.86 16.17 -5.09
N ILE A 27 -5.00 16.68 -5.99
CA ILE A 27 -3.71 17.27 -5.61
C ILE A 27 -3.94 18.44 -4.64
N ALA A 28 -4.83 19.36 -4.97
CA ALA A 28 -5.13 20.51 -4.12
C ALA A 28 -5.60 20.06 -2.74
N ALA A 29 -6.59 19.16 -2.68
CA ALA A 29 -7.16 18.66 -1.43
C ALA A 29 -6.16 17.88 -0.56
N HIS A 30 -5.25 17.11 -1.18
CA HIS A 30 -4.34 16.25 -0.44
C HIS A 30 -3.04 16.94 -0.04
N VAL A 31 -2.49 17.77 -0.93
CA VAL A 31 -1.20 18.42 -0.74
C VAL A 31 -1.37 19.80 -0.11
N TRP A 32 -2.52 20.46 -0.26
CA TRP A 32 -2.87 21.74 0.38
C TRP A 32 -4.28 21.70 1.01
N PRO A 33 -4.48 20.87 2.06
CA PRO A 33 -5.81 20.71 2.67
C PRO A 33 -6.38 22.01 3.25
N GLU A 34 -5.50 22.91 3.71
CA GLU A 34 -5.89 24.23 4.25
C GLU A 34 -6.12 25.30 3.16
N GLY A 35 -6.10 24.89 1.88
CA GLY A 35 -6.19 25.80 0.74
C GLY A 35 -4.85 26.42 0.33
N GLY A 36 -4.91 27.38 -0.61
CA GLY A 36 -3.74 28.09 -1.13
C GLY A 36 -3.05 27.43 -2.34
N ALA A 37 -3.59 26.33 -2.85
CA ALA A 37 -3.13 25.74 -4.10
C ALA A 37 -3.79 26.42 -5.31
N SER A 38 -3.14 27.44 -5.86
CA SER A 38 -3.52 27.95 -7.19
C SER A 38 -3.02 27.02 -8.30
N ASP A 39 -3.65 27.08 -9.47
CA ASP A 39 -3.26 26.31 -10.66
C ASP A 39 -1.76 26.46 -11.00
N ASN A 40 -1.23 27.68 -10.85
CA ASN A 40 0.18 27.97 -11.08
C ASN A 40 1.09 27.29 -10.06
N VAL A 41 0.68 27.24 -8.79
CA VAL A 41 1.44 26.55 -7.73
C VAL A 41 1.49 25.05 -7.98
N ILE A 42 0.35 24.45 -8.30
CA ILE A 42 0.27 23.01 -8.62
C ILE A 42 1.12 22.69 -9.85
N SER A 43 0.98 23.47 -10.92
CA SER A 43 1.74 23.28 -12.16
C SER A 43 3.24 23.40 -11.92
N ARG A 44 3.68 24.32 -11.06
CA ARG A 44 5.09 24.48 -10.68
C ARG A 44 5.61 23.25 -9.93
N GLN A 45 4.88 22.75 -8.94
CA GLN A 45 5.29 21.56 -8.18
C GLN A 45 5.33 20.30 -9.06
N LEU A 46 4.37 20.15 -9.98
CA LEU A 46 4.41 19.09 -10.99
C LEU A 46 5.63 19.21 -11.90
N SER A 47 6.06 20.42 -12.28
CA SER A 47 7.30 20.60 -13.04
C SER A 47 8.52 20.15 -12.25
N TYR A 48 8.64 20.55 -10.98
CA TYR A 48 9.76 20.13 -10.13
C TYR A 48 9.80 18.62 -9.92
N LEU A 49 8.64 18.00 -9.69
CA LEU A 49 8.56 16.55 -9.56
C LEU A 49 8.94 15.84 -10.88
N ARG A 50 8.47 16.36 -12.02
CA ARG A 50 8.81 15.87 -13.34
C ARG A 50 10.31 15.95 -13.61
N GLU A 51 10.95 17.07 -13.28
CA GLU A 51 12.40 17.25 -13.41
C GLU A 51 13.15 16.26 -12.52
N SER A 52 12.73 16.12 -11.27
CA SER A 52 13.34 15.21 -10.29
C SER A 52 13.21 13.73 -10.67
N LEU A 53 12.17 13.37 -11.43
CA LEU A 53 11.90 12.01 -11.88
C LEU A 53 12.25 11.78 -13.36
N GLY A 54 13.07 12.63 -13.97
CA GLY A 54 13.55 12.44 -15.34
C GLY A 54 12.45 12.43 -16.41
N GLY A 55 11.40 13.23 -16.23
CA GLY A 55 10.31 13.37 -17.20
C GLY A 55 9.14 12.39 -17.05
N ARG A 56 9.17 11.49 -16.05
CA ARG A 56 8.14 10.44 -15.85
C ARG A 56 6.75 10.96 -15.45
N VAL A 57 6.64 12.22 -15.05
CA VAL A 57 5.34 12.85 -14.77
C VAL A 57 4.81 13.48 -16.05
N GLY A 58 3.66 13.00 -16.50
CA GLY A 58 2.93 13.54 -17.64
C GLY A 58 2.46 14.97 -17.39
N ARG A 59 2.32 15.74 -18.47
CA ARG A 59 1.71 17.07 -18.39
C ARG A 59 0.24 16.93 -18.00
N MET A 60 -0.24 17.91 -17.24
CA MET A 60 -1.65 18.04 -16.91
C MET A 60 -2.49 18.18 -18.19
N LYS A 61 -3.44 17.27 -18.41
CA LYS A 61 -4.39 17.27 -19.53
C LYS A 61 -5.80 17.04 -18.97
N SER A 62 -6.76 17.88 -19.37
CA SER A 62 -8.16 17.78 -18.92
C SER A 62 -8.33 17.72 -17.39
N GLY A 63 -7.50 18.47 -16.65
CA GLY A 63 -7.57 18.52 -15.18
C GLY A 63 -6.91 17.34 -14.45
N ALA A 64 -6.23 16.43 -15.15
CA ALA A 64 -5.48 15.35 -14.50
C ALA A 64 -4.10 15.10 -15.11
N CYS A 65 -3.27 14.39 -14.36
CA CYS A 65 -1.94 13.99 -14.78
C CYS A 65 -1.62 12.59 -14.30
N SER A 66 -0.75 11.90 -15.03
CA SER A 66 -0.28 10.55 -14.70
C SER A 66 1.22 10.51 -14.52
N MET A 67 1.70 9.55 -13.75
CA MET A 67 3.11 9.25 -13.57
C MET A 67 3.40 7.86 -14.11
N ASP A 68 4.43 7.75 -14.95
CA ASP A 68 4.95 6.46 -15.38
C ASP A 68 5.82 5.86 -14.27
N LEU A 69 5.41 4.70 -13.78
CA LEU A 69 6.09 3.96 -12.73
C LEU A 69 6.51 2.54 -13.15
N SER A 70 6.50 2.21 -14.46
CA SER A 70 6.79 0.85 -14.94
C SER A 70 8.13 0.30 -14.45
N ASP A 71 9.15 1.15 -14.40
CA ASP A 71 10.53 0.78 -14.04
C ASP A 71 10.89 1.23 -12.62
N SER A 72 9.90 1.58 -11.80
CA SER A 72 10.11 2.16 -10.48
C SER A 72 10.31 1.08 -9.43
N ARG A 73 11.42 1.16 -8.69
CA ARG A 73 11.67 0.28 -7.53
C ARG A 73 11.07 0.86 -6.26
N ILE A 74 9.74 0.98 -6.24
CA ILE A 74 8.99 1.45 -5.08
C ILE A 74 8.59 0.23 -4.25
N ASP A 75 9.03 0.20 -3.00
CA ASP A 75 8.79 -0.87 -2.03
C ASP A 75 7.32 -1.29 -1.95
N TYR A 76 6.39 -0.34 -1.88
CA TYR A 76 4.95 -0.58 -1.85
C TYR A 76 4.46 -1.30 -3.12
N LEU A 77 4.87 -0.85 -4.30
CA LEU A 77 4.44 -1.45 -5.57
C LEU A 77 5.03 -2.85 -5.75
N ILE A 78 6.31 -3.03 -5.40
CA ILE A 78 6.98 -4.33 -5.41
C ILE A 78 6.27 -5.30 -4.47
N SER A 79 6.02 -4.89 -3.21
CA SER A 79 5.32 -5.70 -2.22
C SER A 79 3.96 -6.17 -2.74
N ARG A 80 3.18 -5.25 -3.31
CA ARG A 80 1.84 -5.56 -3.81
C ARG A 80 1.88 -6.52 -5.00
N GLU A 81 2.82 -6.35 -5.93
CA GLU A 81 3.01 -7.25 -7.05
C GLU A 81 3.48 -8.64 -6.61
N GLU A 82 4.48 -8.71 -5.73
CA GLU A 82 5.02 -9.96 -5.18
C GLU A 82 3.94 -10.73 -4.42
N ALA A 83 3.17 -10.06 -3.57
CA ALA A 83 2.05 -10.65 -2.85
C ALA A 83 0.97 -11.18 -3.82
N HIS A 84 0.60 -10.40 -4.83
CA HIS A 84 -0.36 -10.84 -5.86
C HIS A 84 0.14 -12.10 -6.59
N ARG A 85 1.41 -12.13 -6.98
CA ARG A 85 2.02 -13.28 -7.66
C ARG A 85 2.06 -14.51 -6.76
N ALA A 86 2.46 -14.34 -5.49
CA ALA A 86 2.61 -15.42 -4.52
C ALA A 86 1.29 -16.14 -4.22
N ARG A 87 0.17 -15.43 -4.19
CA ARG A 87 -1.18 -16.01 -3.95
C ARG A 87 -1.55 -17.12 -4.95
N GLY A 88 -1.04 -17.06 -6.18
CA GLY A 88 -1.28 -18.07 -7.22
C GLY A 88 -0.32 -19.26 -7.22
N MET A 89 0.64 -19.31 -6.28
CA MET A 89 1.67 -20.35 -6.24
C MET A 89 1.27 -21.56 -5.39
N ASN A 90 2.10 -22.60 -5.41
CA ASN A 90 1.99 -23.73 -4.47
C ASN A 90 2.25 -23.29 -3.02
N ALA A 91 1.84 -24.10 -2.05
CA ALA A 91 1.82 -23.71 -0.64
C ALA A 91 3.18 -23.19 -0.11
N PHE A 92 4.27 -23.89 -0.39
CA PHE A 92 5.62 -23.50 0.05
C PHE A 92 6.08 -22.19 -0.61
N ALA A 93 5.96 -22.09 -1.95
CA ALA A 93 6.34 -20.89 -2.68
C ALA A 93 5.46 -19.67 -2.34
N ARG A 94 4.17 -19.92 -2.07
CA ARG A 94 3.22 -18.90 -1.61
C ARG A 94 3.65 -18.33 -0.26
N PHE A 95 3.96 -19.18 0.72
CA PHE A 95 4.43 -18.74 2.03
C PHE A 95 5.67 -17.83 1.91
N HIS A 96 6.73 -18.30 1.26
CA HIS A 96 7.95 -17.51 1.12
C HIS A 96 7.75 -16.24 0.29
N GLY A 97 6.95 -16.30 -0.78
CA GLY A 97 6.63 -15.14 -1.59
C GLY A 97 5.86 -14.06 -0.83
N LEU A 98 4.89 -14.46 0.01
CA LEU A 98 4.13 -13.54 0.86
C LEU A 98 5.01 -12.92 1.96
N CYS A 99 5.86 -13.73 2.62
CA CYS A 99 6.80 -13.22 3.62
C CYS A 99 7.79 -12.22 3.00
N GLY A 100 8.35 -12.53 1.83
CA GLY A 100 9.24 -11.62 1.09
C GLY A 100 8.56 -10.32 0.68
N ALA A 101 7.28 -10.38 0.27
CA ALA A 101 6.48 -9.19 0.00
C ALA A 101 6.26 -8.35 1.27
N ARG A 102 6.02 -8.99 2.42
CA ARG A 102 5.82 -8.32 3.72
C ARG A 102 7.07 -7.60 4.18
N GLU A 103 8.25 -8.18 3.98
CA GLU A 103 9.55 -7.62 4.38
C GLU A 103 9.89 -6.30 3.68
N LYS A 104 9.24 -5.98 2.54
CA LYS A 104 9.42 -4.68 1.88
C LYS A 104 8.88 -3.51 2.70
N TRP A 105 8.00 -3.77 3.66
CA TRP A 105 7.41 -2.72 4.49
C TRP A 105 8.39 -2.27 5.56
N SER A 106 8.65 -0.96 5.60
CA SER A 106 9.50 -0.36 6.63
C SER A 106 8.92 -0.58 8.04
N PRO A 107 9.75 -0.91 9.05
CA PRO A 107 9.33 -0.96 10.44
C PRO A 107 8.76 0.37 10.95
N GLY A 108 9.16 1.50 10.37
CA GLY A 108 8.63 2.83 10.71
C GLY A 108 7.19 3.08 10.25
N GLY A 109 6.63 2.16 9.46
CA GLY A 109 5.27 2.24 8.92
C GLY A 109 5.17 3.08 7.63
N PRO A 110 4.01 3.04 6.97
CA PRO A 110 3.81 3.71 5.69
C PRO A 110 3.90 5.22 5.81
N LEU A 111 4.47 5.87 4.78
CA LEU A 111 4.49 7.33 4.60
C LEU A 111 5.07 8.09 5.82
N GLN A 112 6.08 7.49 6.47
CA GLN A 112 6.78 8.14 7.56
C GLN A 112 7.40 9.46 7.07
N GLY A 113 7.20 10.53 7.85
CA GLY A 113 7.69 11.87 7.50
C GLY A 113 6.76 12.73 6.65
N LEU A 114 5.59 12.23 6.22
CA LEU A 114 4.55 13.05 5.59
C LEU A 114 3.52 13.54 6.63
N PRO A 115 3.60 14.80 7.11
CA PRO A 115 2.66 15.31 8.10
C PRO A 115 1.28 15.58 7.48
N GLY A 116 0.26 15.70 8.34
CA GLY A 116 -1.07 16.19 7.96
C GLY A 116 -2.17 15.12 7.91
N ARG A 117 -3.39 15.57 8.21
CA ARG A 117 -4.60 14.73 8.33
C ARG A 117 -4.91 13.93 7.07
N THR A 118 -4.62 14.50 5.90
CA THR A 118 -4.90 13.83 4.63
C THR A 118 -4.10 12.53 4.43
N PHE A 119 -2.84 12.50 4.88
CA PHE A 119 -2.02 11.29 4.82
C PHE A 119 -2.25 10.35 6.02
N GLU A 120 -2.91 10.79 7.09
CA GLU A 120 -3.32 9.89 8.19
C GLU A 120 -4.30 8.84 7.69
N ARG A 121 -5.30 9.23 6.88
CA ARG A 121 -6.22 8.28 6.26
C ARG A 121 -5.48 7.28 5.38
N ARG A 122 -4.59 7.75 4.51
CA ARG A 122 -3.78 6.87 3.63
C ARG A 122 -2.87 5.94 4.42
N ARG A 123 -2.29 6.40 5.54
CA ARG A 123 -1.54 5.53 6.46
C ARG A 123 -2.41 4.44 7.07
N ALA A 124 -3.64 4.75 7.46
CA ALA A 124 -4.57 3.77 8.00
C ALA A 124 -4.94 2.71 6.95
N GLU A 125 -5.28 3.13 5.72
CA GLU A 125 -5.55 2.22 4.59
C GLU A 125 -4.36 1.30 4.30
N LEU A 126 -3.14 1.85 4.27
CA LEU A 126 -1.92 1.08 4.04
C LEU A 126 -1.61 0.10 5.20
N ARG A 127 -1.92 0.47 6.45
CA ARG A 127 -1.81 -0.45 7.59
C ARG A 127 -2.82 -1.59 7.49
N GLU A 128 -4.02 -1.32 6.99
CA GLU A 128 -5.04 -2.35 6.72
C GLU A 128 -4.56 -3.32 5.63
N GLU A 129 -4.02 -2.81 4.54
CA GLU A 129 -3.40 -3.63 3.48
C GLU A 129 -2.25 -4.49 4.01
N TRP A 130 -1.37 -3.91 4.86
CA TRP A 130 -0.31 -4.65 5.54
C TRP A 130 -0.86 -5.75 6.46
N GLY A 131 -1.93 -5.47 7.20
CA GLY A 131 -2.59 -6.44 8.08
C GLY A 131 -3.18 -7.62 7.30
N VAL A 132 -3.81 -7.36 6.15
CA VAL A 132 -4.29 -8.41 5.26
C VAL A 132 -3.14 -9.29 4.75
N LEU A 133 -2.03 -8.67 4.33
CA LEU A 133 -0.83 -9.42 3.90
C LEU A 133 -0.26 -10.28 5.04
N MET A 134 -0.23 -9.77 6.27
CA MET A 134 0.22 -10.54 7.43
C MET A 134 -0.64 -11.78 7.66
N ILE A 135 -1.96 -11.65 7.52
CA ILE A 135 -2.88 -12.78 7.65
C ILE A 135 -2.69 -13.81 6.54
N ASP A 136 -2.46 -13.36 5.30
CA ASP A 136 -2.11 -14.27 4.21
C ASP A 136 -0.83 -15.07 4.52
N CYS A 137 0.18 -14.44 5.13
CA CYS A 137 1.39 -15.13 5.58
C CYS A 137 1.10 -16.19 6.65
N LEU A 138 0.33 -15.84 7.69
CA LEU A 138 -0.06 -16.77 8.76
C LEU A 138 -0.85 -17.96 8.21
N ALA A 139 -1.78 -17.71 7.29
CA ALA A 139 -2.57 -18.74 6.63
C ALA A 139 -1.70 -19.71 5.82
N ALA A 140 -0.74 -19.16 5.05
CA ALA A 140 0.19 -19.95 4.27
C ALA A 140 1.15 -20.76 5.15
N ALA A 141 1.66 -20.19 6.24
CA ALA A 141 2.50 -20.87 7.21
C ALA A 141 1.79 -22.06 7.86
N TRP A 142 0.53 -21.87 8.26
CA TRP A 142 -0.31 -22.93 8.82
C TRP A 142 -0.50 -24.11 7.85
N GLU A 143 -0.69 -23.84 6.56
CA GLU A 143 -0.89 -24.88 5.55
C GLU A 143 0.34 -25.78 5.37
N ILE A 144 1.54 -25.21 5.46
CA ILE A 144 2.81 -25.96 5.34
C ILE A 144 3.40 -26.41 6.67
N ARG A 145 2.70 -26.15 7.80
CA ARG A 145 3.11 -26.55 9.16
C ARG A 145 4.44 -25.92 9.60
N GLU A 146 4.67 -24.66 9.22
CA GLU A 146 5.78 -23.84 9.74
C GLU A 146 5.43 -23.31 11.15
N ASP A 147 5.30 -24.24 12.09
CA ASP A 147 4.73 -24.00 13.42
C ASP A 147 5.61 -23.03 14.26
N GLU A 148 6.94 -23.07 14.12
CA GLU A 148 7.89 -22.17 14.80
C GLU A 148 7.74 -20.72 14.33
N TRP A 149 7.71 -20.51 13.00
CA TRP A 149 7.52 -19.19 12.41
C TRP A 149 6.16 -18.60 12.80
N LEU A 150 5.10 -19.42 12.74
CA LEU A 150 3.75 -19.01 13.07
C LEU A 150 3.63 -18.54 14.53
N LEU A 151 4.22 -19.28 15.48
CA LEU A 151 4.20 -18.92 16.90
C LEU A 151 4.90 -17.58 17.13
N LYS A 152 6.16 -17.47 16.68
CA LYS A 152 6.97 -16.26 16.85
C LYS A 152 6.27 -15.03 16.28
N GLU A 153 5.79 -15.12 15.03
CA GLU A 153 5.20 -13.95 14.38
C GLU A 153 3.83 -13.58 14.94
N THR A 154 3.09 -14.54 15.50
CA THR A 154 1.85 -14.25 16.23
C THR A 154 2.14 -13.52 17.54
N GLU A 155 3.16 -13.94 18.28
CA GLU A 155 3.62 -13.26 19.50
C GLU A 155 4.08 -11.82 19.20
N ASP A 156 4.97 -11.65 18.21
CA ASP A 156 5.45 -10.34 17.77
C ASP A 156 4.29 -9.42 17.32
N PHE A 157 3.29 -9.98 16.63
CA PHE A 157 2.12 -9.23 16.18
C PHE A 157 1.26 -8.76 17.36
N MET A 158 1.03 -9.62 18.36
CA MET A 158 0.25 -9.32 19.55
C MET A 158 0.96 -8.29 20.45
N GLU A 159 2.29 -8.37 20.59
CA GLU A 159 3.07 -7.40 21.36
C GLU A 159 3.06 -6.02 20.69
N ARG A 160 3.26 -5.99 19.36
CA ARG A 160 3.35 -4.74 18.60
C ARG A 160 2.03 -3.97 18.55
N PHE A 161 0.92 -4.67 18.71
CA PHE A 161 -0.40 -4.07 18.69
C PHE A 161 -1.30 -4.68 19.76
N PRO A 162 -1.18 -4.25 21.03
CA PRO A 162 -1.94 -4.83 22.13
C PRO A 162 -3.45 -4.61 22.00
N ASP A 163 -3.87 -3.53 21.32
CA ASP A 163 -5.29 -3.24 21.03
C ASP A 163 -5.83 -4.04 19.81
N ASN A 164 -4.98 -4.82 19.13
CA ASN A 164 -5.34 -5.57 17.92
C ASN A 164 -6.12 -6.85 18.18
N TRP A 165 -6.60 -7.16 19.40
CA TRP A 165 -7.66 -8.17 19.47
C TRP A 165 -8.84 -7.74 18.58
N ALA A 166 -9.27 -6.47 18.65
CA ALA A 166 -10.33 -5.95 17.81
C ALA A 166 -9.93 -5.78 16.33
N TYR A 167 -8.67 -5.46 16.02
CA TYR A 167 -8.18 -5.31 14.64
C TYR A 167 -7.94 -6.66 13.95
N GLY A 168 -7.29 -7.59 14.67
CA GLY A 168 -7.19 -8.98 14.32
C GLY A 168 -8.58 -9.57 14.15
N GLU A 169 -9.48 -9.43 15.13
CA GLU A 169 -10.88 -9.85 15.02
C GLU A 169 -11.55 -9.21 13.81
N ARG A 170 -11.36 -7.91 13.50
CA ARG A 170 -11.91 -7.30 12.29
C ARG A 170 -11.40 -7.99 11.04
N ILE A 171 -10.10 -8.19 10.86
CA ILE A 171 -9.58 -8.83 9.63
C ILE A 171 -9.86 -10.36 9.61
N PHE A 172 -9.90 -11.02 10.76
CA PHE A 172 -10.24 -12.45 10.91
C PHE A 172 -11.76 -12.74 10.84
N THR A 173 -12.63 -11.76 11.10
CA THR A 173 -14.11 -11.90 11.06
C THR A 173 -14.76 -11.21 9.86
N THR A 174 -14.05 -10.35 9.14
CA THR A 174 -14.53 -9.82 7.85
C THR A 174 -14.69 -10.98 6.85
N ASP A 175 -15.66 -10.87 5.94
CA ASP A 175 -16.03 -11.88 4.92
C ASP A 175 -14.85 -12.42 4.05
N TYR A 176 -13.65 -11.87 4.18
CA TYR A 176 -12.39 -12.34 3.59
C TYR A 176 -12.18 -13.85 3.80
N TRP A 177 -12.40 -14.36 5.02
CA TRP A 177 -12.28 -15.80 5.30
C TRP A 177 -13.41 -16.65 4.71
N ARG A 178 -14.62 -16.11 4.52
CA ARG A 178 -15.71 -16.82 3.82
C ARG A 178 -15.45 -16.97 2.33
N GLN A 179 -14.78 -15.98 1.72
CA GLN A 179 -14.41 -16.01 0.31
C GLN A 179 -13.26 -16.99 0.05
N LEU A 180 -12.26 -17.06 0.94
CA LEU A 180 -11.15 -18.03 0.85
C LEU A 180 -11.59 -19.48 1.14
N ARG A 181 -12.59 -19.69 1.99
CA ARG A 181 -13.14 -21.03 2.32
C ARG A 181 -14.21 -21.56 1.36
N SER A 182 -14.60 -20.82 0.33
CA SER A 182 -15.53 -21.37 -0.67
C SER A 182 -14.75 -22.25 -1.66
N PRO A 183 -14.82 -23.59 -1.57
CA PRO A 183 -14.34 -24.42 -2.67
C PRO A 183 -15.15 -24.03 -3.89
N ARG A 184 -14.48 -23.64 -4.99
CA ARG A 184 -15.12 -23.57 -6.31
C ARG A 184 -15.84 -24.90 -6.51
N ARG A 185 -17.17 -24.91 -6.39
CA ARG A 185 -17.99 -26.04 -6.82
C ARG A 185 -17.61 -26.28 -8.26
N ARG A 186 -16.97 -27.42 -8.54
CA ARG A 186 -16.78 -27.89 -9.92
C ARG A 186 -18.17 -27.92 -10.55
N PRO A 187 -18.40 -27.27 -11.70
CA PRO A 187 -19.63 -27.52 -12.45
C PRO A 187 -19.63 -29.01 -12.79
N GLY A 188 -20.71 -29.68 -12.42
CA GLY A 188 -20.90 -31.12 -12.62
C GLY A 188 -20.80 -31.51 -14.08
N LYS A 189 -20.30 -32.71 -14.30
CA LYS A 189 -20.48 -33.47 -15.55
C LYS A 189 -21.94 -33.86 -15.73
#